data_AF-A0A917V1R7-F1
#
_entry.id   AF-A0A917V1R7-F1
#
_cell.length_a   1.000
_cell.length_b   1.000
_cell.length_c   1.000
_cell.angle_alpha   90.00
_cell.angle_beta   90.00
_cell.angle_gamma   90.00
#
_symmetry.space_group_name_H-M   'P 1'
#
loop_
_entity.id
_entity.type
_entity.pdbx_description
1 polymer ?
#
loop_
_entity_poly.entity_id
_entity_poly.type
_entity_poly.pdbx_seq_one_letter_code
_entity_poly.pdbx_strand_id
1 'polypeptide(L)'
;MNCKVYGVYKNIRYRILVIDNQSYILDLGRSIWLMLFPFFFWMFPNPVFKVEDQEIVEKLKTPEVKQANNTGGLGLLSGGIAVLIANLLRPLTDYFDIQSSPFVNSIIVIIAVILMFLIRFYINHLNKKNLYQVVRLERLSKDRLWVRPKPFKHFSLVLGMYLFFLIFTVMLFVAFIEFPNVLILCFTMLFLFLVLFASSIAVAVGHTTVKFKGDKNK
;
A
#
# COMPACT_ATOMS: atom_id res chain seq x y z
N MET A 1 -15.34 -18.28 -6.77
CA MET A 1 -14.66 -19.22 -5.86
C MET A 1 -14.26 -18.49 -4.58
N ASN A 2 -14.26 -19.21 -3.46
CA ASN A 2 -13.72 -18.70 -2.19
C ASN A 2 -12.19 -18.70 -2.27
N CYS A 3 -11.56 -17.68 -1.70
CA CYS A 3 -10.12 -17.53 -1.72
C CYS A 3 -9.63 -17.07 -0.34
N LYS A 4 -8.57 -17.71 0.17
CA LYS A 4 -7.84 -17.23 1.34
C LYS A 4 -6.56 -16.55 0.87
N VAL A 5 -6.41 -15.27 1.22
CA VAL A 5 -5.27 -14.42 0.88
C VAL A 5 -4.30 -14.41 2.05
N TYR A 6 -3.03 -14.69 1.78
CA TYR A 6 -1.92 -14.59 2.72
C TYR A 6 -0.91 -13.53 2.26
N GLY A 7 -0.29 -12.87 3.24
CA GLY A 7 0.87 -12.01 3.00
C GLY A 7 2.12 -12.84 2.74
N VAL A 8 2.98 -12.37 1.85
CA VAL A 8 4.34 -12.93 1.69
C VAL A 8 5.25 -12.29 2.74
N TYR A 9 6.03 -13.10 3.45
CA TYR A 9 6.88 -12.63 4.55
C TYR A 9 7.81 -11.50 4.08
N LYS A 10 7.81 -10.39 4.83
CA LYS A 10 8.59 -9.16 4.54
C LYS A 10 8.42 -8.65 3.11
N ASN A 11 7.27 -8.90 2.48
CA ASN A 11 7.04 -8.55 1.09
C ASN A 11 5.63 -8.00 0.86
N ILE A 12 5.56 -6.68 0.66
CA ILE A 12 4.30 -5.98 0.44
C ILE A 12 3.80 -6.08 -1.01
N ARG A 13 4.66 -6.50 -1.96
CA ARG A 13 4.35 -6.56 -3.39
C ARG A 13 3.53 -7.78 -3.75
N TYR A 14 3.78 -8.92 -3.10
CA TYR A 14 3.15 -10.19 -3.46
C TYR A 14 2.13 -10.64 -2.42
N ARG A 15 1.14 -11.40 -2.89
CA ARG A 15 0.16 -12.11 -2.07
C ARG A 15 0.08 -13.56 -2.52
N ILE A 16 -0.16 -14.46 -1.57
CA ILE A 16 -0.45 -15.86 -1.85
C ILE A 16 -1.97 -16.02 -1.79
N LEU A 17 -2.55 -16.59 -2.83
CA LEU A 17 -3.97 -16.90 -2.95
C LEU A 17 -4.13 -18.41 -2.89
N VAL A 18 -4.89 -18.90 -1.92
CA VAL A 18 -5.30 -20.31 -1.86
C VAL A 18 -6.74 -20.39 -2.35
N ILE A 19 -6.96 -21.11 -3.45
CA ILE A 19 -8.25 -21.26 -4.14
C ILE A 19 -8.41 -22.76 -4.42
N ASP A 20 -9.46 -23.39 -3.90
CA ASP A 20 -9.76 -24.82 -4.11
C ASP A 20 -8.52 -25.73 -3.91
N ASN A 21 -7.81 -25.53 -2.78
CA ASN A 21 -6.55 -26.20 -2.40
C ASN A 21 -5.35 -25.99 -3.34
N GLN A 22 -5.47 -25.13 -4.35
CA GLN A 22 -4.37 -24.72 -5.23
C GLN A 22 -3.82 -23.37 -4.77
N SER A 23 -2.50 -23.22 -4.83
CA SER A 23 -1.80 -22.01 -4.41
C SER A 23 -1.34 -21.19 -5.59
N TYR A 24 -1.55 -19.88 -5.52
CA TYR A 24 -1.16 -18.93 -6.56
C TYR A 24 -0.45 -17.72 -5.96
N ILE A 25 0.50 -17.16 -6.69
CA ILE A 25 1.15 -15.90 -6.35
C ILE A 25 0.54 -14.77 -7.19
N LEU A 26 0.07 -13.73 -6.52
CA LEU A 26 -0.43 -12.50 -7.13
C LEU A 26 0.62 -11.38 -7.02
N ASP A 27 0.94 -10.73 -8.13
CA ASP A 27 1.84 -9.57 -8.18
C ASP A 27 1.05 -8.25 -8.17
N LEU A 28 1.13 -7.51 -7.06
CA LEU A 28 0.53 -6.18 -6.90
C LEU A 28 1.42 -5.06 -7.45
N GLY A 29 2.71 -5.32 -7.71
CA GLY A 29 3.69 -4.31 -8.13
C GLY A 29 3.99 -4.32 -9.63
N ARG A 30 3.15 -4.98 -10.44
CA ARG A 30 3.43 -5.23 -11.87
C ARG A 30 3.33 -4.00 -12.77
N SER A 31 2.58 -2.97 -12.36
CA SER A 31 2.31 -1.78 -13.16
C SER A 31 2.25 -0.56 -12.26
N ILE A 32 2.76 0.57 -12.76
CA ILE A 32 2.67 1.87 -12.08
C ILE A 32 1.20 2.29 -11.87
N TRP A 33 0.31 1.97 -12.81
CA TRP A 33 -1.11 2.30 -12.70
C TRP A 33 -1.80 1.55 -11.56
N LEU A 34 -1.47 0.27 -11.37
CA LEU A 34 -1.98 -0.51 -10.24
C LEU A 34 -1.38 -0.05 -8.91
N MET A 35 -0.17 0.50 -8.95
CA MET A 35 0.48 1.06 -7.78
C MET A 35 -0.17 2.39 -7.35
N LEU A 36 -0.51 3.24 -8.31
CA LEU A 36 -1.14 4.55 -8.06
C LEU A 36 -2.63 4.44 -7.75
N PHE A 37 -3.33 3.53 -8.41
CA PHE A 37 -4.78 3.40 -8.33
C PHE A 37 -5.17 2.03 -7.77
N PRO A 38 -5.36 1.90 -6.44
CA PRO A 38 -5.64 0.61 -5.78
C PRO A 38 -6.88 -0.10 -6.35
N PHE A 39 -7.88 0.65 -6.78
CA PHE A 39 -9.14 0.11 -7.29
C PHE A 39 -9.02 -0.61 -8.65
N PHE A 40 -7.93 -0.40 -9.39
CA PHE A 40 -7.66 -1.12 -10.63
C PHE A 40 -7.48 -2.63 -10.41
N PHE A 41 -7.11 -3.07 -9.20
CA PHE A 41 -7.09 -4.50 -8.86
C PHE A 41 -8.46 -5.17 -8.95
N TRP A 42 -9.52 -4.42 -8.71
CA TRP A 42 -10.89 -4.93 -8.73
C TRP A 42 -11.57 -4.73 -10.08
N MET A 43 -11.09 -3.76 -10.87
CA MET A 43 -11.60 -3.43 -12.20
C MET A 43 -11.01 -4.28 -13.33
N PHE A 44 -9.82 -4.85 -13.14
CA PHE A 44 -9.13 -5.60 -14.19
C PHE A 44 -8.74 -7.01 -13.75
N PRO A 45 -8.71 -7.99 -14.68
CA PRO A 45 -8.18 -9.31 -14.39
C PRO A 45 -6.67 -9.23 -14.13
N ASN A 46 -6.25 -9.84 -13.02
CA ASN A 46 -4.88 -9.87 -12.56
C ASN A 46 -4.21 -11.20 -12.91
N PRO A 47 -3.02 -11.20 -13.55
CA PRO A 47 -2.19 -12.38 -13.63
C PRO A 47 -1.85 -12.95 -12.26
N VAL A 48 -1.95 -14.27 -12.17
CA VAL A 48 -1.53 -15.05 -11.02
C VAL A 48 -0.68 -16.23 -11.51
N PHE A 49 0.27 -16.64 -10.69
CA PHE A 49 1.23 -17.70 -11.01
C PHE A 49 0.95 -18.91 -10.13
N LYS A 50 0.61 -20.05 -10.73
CA LYS A 50 0.31 -21.26 -9.97
C LYS A 50 1.60 -21.85 -9.39
N VAL A 51 1.58 -22.20 -8.11
CA VAL A 51 2.70 -22.85 -7.42
C VAL A 51 2.27 -24.27 -7.06
N GLU A 52 2.98 -25.26 -7.57
CA GLU A 52 2.69 -26.69 -7.33
C GLU A 52 3.29 -27.18 -6.01
N ASP A 53 4.48 -26.67 -5.67
CA ASP A 53 5.21 -27.02 -4.45
C ASP A 53 4.62 -26.29 -3.22
N GLN A 54 3.92 -27.04 -2.37
CA GLN A 54 3.32 -26.51 -1.15
C GLN A 54 4.36 -26.16 -0.07
N GLU A 55 5.53 -26.80 -0.04
CA GLU A 55 6.57 -26.48 0.94
C GLU A 55 7.11 -25.07 0.72
N ILE A 56 7.25 -24.68 -0.56
CA ILE A 56 7.66 -23.32 -0.91
C ILE A 56 6.59 -22.31 -0.50
N VAL A 57 5.31 -22.65 -0.66
CA VAL A 57 4.20 -21.79 -0.25
C VAL A 57 4.23 -21.54 1.26
N GLU A 58 4.42 -22.58 2.07
CA GLU A 58 4.51 -22.43 3.53
C GLU A 58 5.73 -21.60 3.95
N LYS A 59 6.88 -21.77 3.30
CA LYS A 59 8.08 -20.93 3.55
C LYS A 59 7.86 -19.46 3.22
N LEU A 60 7.00 -19.15 2.25
CA LEU A 60 6.73 -17.78 1.81
C LEU A 60 5.65 -17.08 2.62
N LYS A 61 4.75 -17.82 3.28
CA LYS A 61 3.68 -17.22 4.09
C LYS A 61 4.26 -16.44 5.27
N THR A 62 3.63 -15.31 5.57
CA THR A 62 3.90 -14.60 6.83
C THR A 62 3.43 -15.48 7.99
N PRO A 63 4.25 -15.71 9.03
CA PRO A 63 3.85 -16.50 10.18
C PRO A 63 2.61 -15.91 10.84
N GLU A 64 1.69 -16.77 11.30
CA GLU A 64 0.49 -16.33 11.99
C GLU A 64 0.86 -15.70 13.34
N VAL A 65 0.80 -14.37 13.42
CA VAL A 65 0.91 -13.65 14.68
C VAL A 65 -0.47 -13.67 15.34
N LYS A 66 -0.60 -14.32 16.50
CA LYS A 66 -1.82 -14.24 17.32
C LYS A 66 -2.05 -12.78 17.69
N GLN A 67 -3.14 -12.18 17.19
CA GLN A 67 -3.54 -10.83 17.61
C GLN A 67 -3.90 -10.83 19.09
N ALA A 68 -3.14 -10.09 19.89
CA ALA A 68 -3.54 -9.75 21.25
C ALA A 68 -4.67 -8.70 21.17
N ASN A 69 -5.88 -9.09 21.56
CA ASN A 69 -7.05 -8.21 21.61
C ASN A 69 -6.92 -7.21 22.77
N ASN A 70 -6.18 -6.12 22.60
CA ASN A 70 -6.16 -5.05 23.59
C ASN A 70 -6.22 -3.67 22.92
N THR A 71 -7.42 -3.24 22.55
CA THR A 71 -7.68 -1.99 21.80
C THR A 71 -8.77 -1.12 22.43
N GLY A 72 -8.97 -1.21 23.75
CA GLY A 72 -9.99 -0.42 24.46
C GLY A 72 -9.54 0.95 25.00
N GLY A 73 -8.25 1.13 25.34
CA GLY A 73 -7.78 2.30 26.11
C GLY A 73 -7.00 3.39 25.36
N LEU A 74 -6.67 3.17 24.08
CA LEU A 74 -5.72 4.02 23.34
C LEU A 74 -6.31 5.33 22.78
N GLY A 75 -7.64 5.39 22.59
CA GLY A 75 -8.30 6.53 21.94
C GLY A 75 -8.18 7.85 22.73
N LEU A 76 -8.42 7.82 24.03
CA LEU A 76 -8.42 9.02 24.88
C LEU A 76 -7.00 9.54 25.16
N LEU A 77 -6.02 8.63 25.29
CA LEU A 77 -4.62 8.97 25.53
C LEU A 77 -3.97 9.63 24.30
N SER A 78 -4.40 9.26 23.09
CA SER A 78 -3.84 9.82 21.85
C SER A 78 -4.14 11.32 21.66
N GLY A 79 -5.33 11.79 22.08
CA GLY A 79 -5.73 13.20 21.96
C GLY A 79 -4.92 14.13 22.87
N GLY A 80 -4.69 13.74 24.13
CA GLY A 80 -3.90 14.53 25.07
C GLY A 80 -2.42 14.62 24.68
N ILE A 81 -1.85 13.52 24.16
CA ILE A 81 -0.46 13.49 23.67
C ILE A 81 -0.30 14.39 22.46
N ALA A 82 -1.27 14.43 21.53
CA ALA A 82 -1.22 15.30 20.36
C ALA A 82 -1.19 16.79 20.75
N VAL A 83 -2.00 17.20 21.73
CA VAL A 83 -2.03 18.59 22.23
C VAL A 83 -0.71 18.95 22.92
N LEU A 84 -0.14 18.05 23.71
CA LEU A 84 1.17 18.26 24.35
C LEU A 84 2.28 18.43 23.31
N ILE A 85 2.33 17.54 22.30
CA ILE A 85 3.31 17.62 21.20
C ILE A 85 3.13 18.92 20.41
N ALA A 86 1.89 19.34 20.12
CA ALA A 86 1.61 20.58 19.42
C ALA A 86 2.11 21.81 20.20
N ASN A 87 1.87 21.85 21.52
CA ASN A 87 2.35 22.95 22.36
C ASN A 87 3.89 22.98 22.49
N LEU A 88 4.54 21.82 22.51
CA LEU A 88 6.01 21.70 22.53
C LEU A 88 6.65 22.10 21.20
N LEU A 89 6.01 21.78 20.07
CA LEU A 89 6.52 22.12 18.74
C LEU A 89 6.25 23.58 18.34
N ARG A 90 5.24 24.22 18.93
CA ARG A 90 4.86 25.61 18.63
C ARG A 90 6.05 26.60 18.67
N PRO A 91 6.88 26.65 19.73
CA PRO A 91 8.04 27.56 19.74
C PRO A 91 9.15 27.17 18.76
N LEU A 92 9.16 25.92 18.26
CA LEU A 92 10.12 25.46 17.26
C LEU A 92 9.63 25.70 15.83
N THR A 93 8.36 26.05 15.63
CA THR A 93 7.74 26.07 14.30
C THR A 93 8.39 27.14 13.41
N ASP A 94 8.68 28.31 13.98
CA ASP A 94 9.33 29.44 13.29
C ASP A 94 10.77 29.10 12.85
N TYR A 95 11.45 28.17 13.52
CA TYR A 95 12.78 27.70 13.11
C TYR A 95 12.75 26.80 11.87
N PHE A 96 11.58 26.23 11.55
CA PHE A 96 11.40 25.39 10.37
C PHE A 96 10.92 26.16 9.15
N ASP A 97 10.68 27.47 9.27
CA ASP A 97 10.35 28.31 8.14
C ASP A 97 11.57 28.54 7.25
N ILE A 98 11.37 28.45 5.95
CA ILE A 98 12.40 28.66 4.94
C ILE A 98 12.09 29.96 4.21
N GLN A 99 13.07 30.85 4.11
CA GLN A 99 12.97 32.01 3.24
C GLN A 99 13.27 31.59 1.79
N SER A 100 12.22 31.30 1.04
CA SER A 100 12.31 30.87 -0.35
C SER A 100 11.13 31.38 -1.15
N SER A 101 11.33 31.55 -2.46
CA SER A 101 10.24 31.95 -3.35
C SER A 101 9.32 30.75 -3.66
N PRO A 102 8.04 30.98 -3.98
CA PRO A 102 7.11 29.90 -4.37
C PRO A 102 7.61 29.06 -5.55
N PHE A 103 8.39 29.65 -6.46
CA PHE A 103 9.03 28.95 -7.57
C PHE A 103 10.05 27.93 -7.07
N VAL A 104 10.93 28.32 -6.15
CA VAL A 104 11.91 27.40 -5.53
C VAL A 104 11.20 26.31 -4.74
N ASN A 105 10.13 26.65 -4.00
CA ASN A 105 9.33 25.68 -3.24
C ASN A 105 8.69 24.63 -4.16
N SER A 106 8.20 25.07 -5.32
CA SER A 106 7.64 24.16 -6.33
C SER A 106 8.68 23.18 -6.86
N ILE A 107 9.93 23.63 -7.09
CA ILE A 107 11.05 22.76 -7.48
C ILE A 107 11.35 21.74 -6.38
N ILE A 108 11.39 22.18 -5.11
CA ILE A 108 11.60 21.30 -3.96
C ILE A 108 10.51 20.22 -3.90
N VAL A 109 9.24 20.59 -4.08
CA VAL A 109 8.12 19.64 -4.13
C VAL A 109 8.32 18.61 -5.24
N ILE A 110 8.67 19.04 -6.45
CA ILE A 110 8.91 18.13 -7.58
C ILE A 110 10.03 17.14 -7.27
N ILE A 111 11.17 17.62 -6.75
CA ILE A 111 12.30 16.78 -6.36
C ILE A 111 11.88 15.76 -5.30
N ALA A 112 11.14 16.21 -4.27
CA ALA A 112 10.70 15.35 -3.18
C ALA A 112 9.70 14.28 -3.64
N VAL A 113 8.77 14.64 -4.53
CA VAL A 113 7.86 13.68 -5.18
C VAL A 113 8.65 12.64 -5.97
N ILE A 114 9.61 13.06 -6.80
CA ILE A 114 10.47 12.13 -7.57
C ILE A 114 11.20 11.18 -6.62
N LEU A 115 11.80 11.68 -5.54
CA LEU A 115 12.50 10.87 -4.55
C LEU A 115 11.58 9.82 -3.92
N MET A 116 10.35 10.20 -3.57
CA MET A 116 9.35 9.26 -3.02
C MET A 116 8.97 8.17 -4.01
N PHE A 117 8.82 8.50 -5.30
CA PHE A 117 8.63 7.51 -6.35
C PHE A 117 9.83 6.58 -6.49
N LEU A 118 11.06 7.10 -6.45
CA LEU A 118 12.29 6.29 -6.50
C LEU A 118 12.36 5.31 -5.32
N ILE A 119 12.06 5.76 -4.10
CA ILE A 119 11.98 4.90 -2.91
C ILE A 119 10.94 3.79 -3.12
N ARG A 120 9.75 4.14 -3.63
CA ARG A 120 8.69 3.17 -3.91
C ARG A 120 9.12 2.13 -4.94
N PHE A 121 9.80 2.55 -6.02
CA PHE A 121 10.33 1.65 -7.04
C PHE A 121 11.44 0.76 -6.50
N TYR A 122 12.35 1.32 -5.69
CA TYR A 122 13.41 0.58 -5.03
C TYR A 122 12.85 -0.54 -4.15
N ILE A 123 11.86 -0.25 -3.30
CA ILE A 123 11.18 -1.25 -2.48
C ILE A 123 10.47 -2.29 -3.36
N ASN A 124 9.82 -1.86 -4.44
CA ASN A 124 9.17 -2.77 -5.38
C ASN A 124 10.15 -3.73 -6.08
N HIS A 125 11.36 -3.23 -6.38
CA HIS A 125 12.44 -4.01 -6.96
C HIS A 125 13.04 -4.99 -5.94
N LEU A 126 13.30 -4.53 -4.71
CA LEU A 126 13.80 -5.39 -3.63
C LEU A 126 12.83 -6.54 -3.34
N ASN A 127 11.54 -6.25 -3.24
CA ASN A 127 10.50 -7.27 -3.06
C ASN A 127 10.47 -8.30 -4.19
N LYS A 128 10.65 -7.86 -5.44
CA LYS A 128 10.77 -8.79 -6.59
C LYS A 128 12.00 -9.66 -6.47
N LYS A 129 13.17 -9.05 -6.24
CA LYS A 129 14.43 -9.77 -6.09
C LYS A 129 14.36 -10.83 -4.99
N ASN A 130 13.82 -10.47 -3.82
CA ASN A 130 13.70 -11.38 -2.68
C ASN A 130 12.77 -12.58 -2.98
N LEU A 131 11.65 -12.35 -3.68
CA LEU A 131 10.78 -13.48 -4.06
C LEU A 131 11.49 -14.42 -5.06
N TYR A 132 12.23 -13.85 -6.01
CA TYR A 132 12.89 -14.59 -7.08
C TYR A 132 14.05 -15.48 -6.61
N GLN A 133 14.59 -15.21 -5.43
CA GLN A 133 15.56 -16.09 -4.78
C GLN A 133 14.92 -17.41 -4.31
N VAL A 134 13.61 -17.42 -4.08
CA VAL A 134 12.86 -18.61 -3.62
C VAL A 134 12.09 -19.25 -4.78
N VAL A 135 11.44 -18.45 -5.64
CA VAL A 135 10.60 -18.93 -6.75
C VAL A 135 10.80 -18.10 -8.01
N ARG A 136 11.11 -18.76 -9.13
CA ARG A 136 11.18 -18.12 -10.45
C ARG A 136 9.80 -18.10 -11.12
N LEU A 137 9.11 -16.96 -11.03
CA LEU A 137 7.74 -16.81 -11.54
C LEU A 137 7.60 -17.07 -13.06
N GLU A 138 8.65 -16.85 -13.85
CA GLU A 138 8.64 -17.06 -15.31
C GLU A 138 8.43 -18.52 -15.72
N ARG A 139 8.76 -19.46 -14.83
CA ARG A 139 8.64 -20.90 -15.10
C ARG A 139 7.27 -21.45 -14.69
N LEU A 140 6.46 -20.65 -14.01
CA LEU A 140 5.16 -21.07 -13.50
C LEU A 140 4.06 -20.86 -14.53
N SER A 141 3.04 -21.72 -14.47
CA SER A 141 1.84 -21.54 -15.27
C SER A 141 1.10 -20.27 -14.82
N LYS A 142 0.64 -19.50 -15.81
CA LYS A 142 0.07 -18.16 -15.62
C LYS A 142 -1.41 -18.17 -15.96
N ASP A 143 -2.22 -17.84 -14.97
CA ASP A 143 -3.65 -17.61 -15.14
C ASP A 143 -3.99 -16.14 -14.95
N ARG A 144 -5.25 -15.76 -15.23
CA ARG A 144 -5.77 -14.45 -14.90
C ARG A 144 -7.05 -14.57 -14.10
N LEU A 145 -7.17 -13.81 -13.02
CA LEU A 145 -8.38 -13.79 -12.19
C LEU A 145 -8.81 -12.39 -11.79
N TRP A 146 -10.10 -12.23 -11.55
CA TRP A 146 -10.70 -11.05 -10.94
C TRP A 146 -10.74 -11.24 -9.43
N VAL A 147 -10.22 -10.27 -8.68
CA VAL A 147 -10.37 -10.21 -7.23
C VAL A 147 -11.56 -9.32 -6.92
N ARG A 148 -12.55 -9.81 -6.19
CA ARG A 148 -13.70 -8.99 -5.79
C ARG A 148 -13.47 -8.39 -4.40
N PRO A 149 -13.65 -7.08 -4.21
CA PRO A 149 -13.71 -6.51 -2.87
C PRO A 149 -15.03 -6.94 -2.24
N LYS A 150 -14.99 -7.96 -1.38
CA LYS A 150 -16.14 -8.31 -0.55
C LYS A 150 -15.78 -8.10 0.92
N PRO A 151 -16.65 -7.45 1.71
CA PRO A 151 -17.90 -6.75 1.32
C PRO A 151 -17.65 -5.40 0.62
N PHE A 152 -18.66 -4.83 -0.04
CA PHE A 152 -18.61 -3.49 -0.67
C PHE A 152 -18.12 -2.39 0.30
N LYS A 153 -18.36 -2.56 1.61
CA LYS A 153 -17.82 -1.70 2.67
C LYS A 153 -16.28 -1.58 2.62
N HIS A 154 -15.58 -2.66 2.26
CA HIS A 154 -14.13 -2.64 2.10
C HIS A 154 -13.70 -1.79 0.90
N PHE A 155 -14.43 -1.89 -0.22
CA PHE A 155 -14.20 -1.04 -1.39
C PHE A 155 -14.34 0.45 -1.02
N SER A 156 -15.46 0.82 -0.40
CA SER A 156 -15.73 2.21 -0.02
C SER A 156 -14.73 2.73 1.01
N LEU A 157 -14.30 1.89 1.95
CA LEU A 157 -13.28 2.25 2.94
C LEU A 157 -11.92 2.55 2.29
N VAL A 158 -11.43 1.64 1.44
CA VAL A 158 -10.15 1.84 0.75
C VAL A 158 -10.20 3.05 -0.17
N LEU A 159 -11.32 3.23 -0.89
CA LEU A 159 -11.51 4.40 -1.75
C LEU A 159 -11.55 5.70 -0.94
N GLY A 160 -12.31 5.73 0.15
CA GLY A 160 -12.42 6.89 1.04
C GLY A 160 -11.07 7.26 1.66
N MET A 161 -10.33 6.28 2.20
CA MET A 161 -8.99 6.52 2.75
C MET A 161 -8.02 7.03 1.68
N TYR A 162 -8.02 6.42 0.49
CA TYR A 162 -7.15 6.84 -0.61
C TYR A 162 -7.44 8.28 -1.03
N LEU A 163 -8.70 8.62 -1.26
CA LEU A 163 -9.09 9.99 -1.65
C LEU A 163 -8.79 11.00 -0.55
N PHE A 164 -9.05 10.64 0.71
CA PHE A 164 -8.71 11.47 1.87
C PHE A 164 -7.21 11.79 1.88
N PHE A 165 -6.34 10.78 1.87
CA PHE A 165 -4.90 11.02 1.90
C PHE A 165 -4.40 11.75 0.65
N LEU A 166 -4.97 11.48 -0.52
CA LEU A 166 -4.61 12.16 -1.76
C LEU A 166 -4.96 13.66 -1.71
N ILE A 167 -6.19 14.00 -1.31
CA ILE A 167 -6.64 15.40 -1.19
C ILE A 167 -5.78 16.15 -0.17
N PHE A 168 -5.54 15.55 1.00
CA PHE A 168 -4.68 16.16 2.01
C PHE A 168 -3.24 16.33 1.53
N THR A 169 -2.70 15.37 0.76
CA THR A 169 -1.36 15.50 0.17
C THR A 169 -1.28 16.71 -0.77
N VAL A 170 -2.27 16.86 -1.67
CA VAL A 170 -2.32 18.00 -2.60
C VAL A 170 -2.45 19.32 -1.83
N MET A 171 -3.35 19.38 -0.84
CA MET A 171 -3.53 20.56 0.00
C MET A 171 -2.25 20.94 0.74
N LEU A 172 -1.54 19.97 1.32
CA LEU A 172 -0.29 20.23 2.05
C LEU A 172 0.87 20.63 1.13
N PHE A 173 0.91 20.14 -0.12
CA PHE A 173 1.85 20.66 -1.12
C PHE A 173 1.61 22.13 -1.42
N VAL A 174 0.36 22.53 -1.65
CA VAL A 174 -0.01 23.94 -1.84
C VAL A 174 0.37 24.75 -0.60
N ALA A 175 0.05 24.24 0.60
CA ALA A 175 0.41 24.89 1.85
C ALA A 175 1.91 25.09 2.01
N PHE A 176 2.76 24.11 1.63
CA PHE A 176 4.21 24.28 1.66
C PHE A 176 4.71 25.29 0.63
N ILE A 177 4.08 25.40 -0.54
CA ILE A 177 4.49 26.36 -1.57
C ILE A 177 4.24 27.80 -1.10
N GLU A 178 3.10 28.05 -0.45
CA GLU A 178 2.70 29.36 0.07
C GLU A 178 3.34 29.69 1.42
N PHE A 179 3.42 28.71 2.32
CA PHE A 179 3.95 28.80 3.66
C PHE A 179 5.10 27.79 3.80
N PRO A 180 6.30 28.10 3.27
CA PRO A 180 7.42 27.17 3.24
C PRO A 180 7.94 26.84 4.64
N ASN A 181 7.41 25.75 5.19
CA ASN A 181 7.83 25.20 6.46
C ASN A 181 8.25 23.73 6.28
N VAL A 182 9.44 23.37 6.79
CA VAL A 182 10.00 22.02 6.68
C VAL A 182 9.07 20.97 7.30
N LEU A 183 8.37 21.29 8.40
CA LEU A 183 7.44 20.34 9.03
C LEU A 183 6.26 20.03 8.11
N ILE A 184 5.72 21.05 7.41
CA ILE A 184 4.64 20.85 6.43
C ILE A 184 5.13 19.89 5.34
N LEU A 185 6.36 20.08 4.82
CA LEU A 185 6.93 19.17 3.83
C LEU A 185 7.08 17.74 4.38
N CYS A 186 7.59 17.58 5.60
CA CYS A 186 7.72 16.27 6.27
C CYS A 186 6.37 15.55 6.41
N PHE A 187 5.33 16.25 6.89
CA PHE A 187 3.98 15.70 6.97
C PHE A 187 3.42 15.35 5.59
N THR A 188 3.67 16.21 4.59
CA THR A 188 3.27 15.94 3.21
C THR A 188 3.92 14.66 2.67
N MET A 189 5.21 14.44 2.96
CA MET A 189 5.91 13.21 2.57
C MET A 189 5.32 11.97 3.23
N LEU A 190 4.89 12.06 4.49
CA LEU A 190 4.19 10.97 5.18
C LEU A 190 2.86 10.65 4.49
N PHE A 191 2.06 11.67 4.16
CA PHE A 191 0.79 11.46 3.46
C PHE A 191 1.00 10.90 2.05
N LEU A 192 1.97 11.41 1.29
CA LEU A 192 2.33 10.89 -0.02
C LEU A 192 2.79 9.42 0.07
N PHE A 193 3.57 9.07 1.10
CA PHE A 193 3.93 7.68 1.37
C PHE A 193 2.69 6.80 1.54
N LEU A 194 1.71 7.22 2.35
CA LEU A 194 0.47 6.45 2.54
C LEU A 194 -0.29 6.26 1.22
N VAL A 195 -0.37 7.30 0.38
CA VAL A 195 -0.99 7.23 -0.96
C VAL A 195 -0.27 6.21 -1.85
N LEU A 196 1.06 6.27 -1.97
CA LEU A 196 1.85 5.38 -2.83
C LEU A 196 1.84 3.90 -2.39
N PHE A 197 1.50 3.64 -1.12
CA PHE A 197 1.41 2.30 -0.56
C PHE A 197 -0.03 1.81 -0.37
N ALA A 198 -1.04 2.64 -0.66
CA ALA A 198 -2.46 2.26 -0.60
C ALA A 198 -2.81 1.08 -1.52
N SER A 199 -2.06 0.84 -2.60
CA SER A 199 -2.27 -0.36 -3.44
C SER A 199 -2.00 -1.67 -2.71
N SER A 200 -1.18 -1.67 -1.66
CA SER A 200 -0.86 -2.87 -0.88
C SER A 200 -2.03 -3.37 -0.02
N ILE A 201 -3.02 -2.51 0.25
CA ILE A 201 -4.23 -2.85 1.01
C ILE A 201 -5.42 -3.21 0.11
N ALA A 202 -5.32 -3.00 -1.20
CA ALA A 202 -6.39 -3.33 -2.15
C ALA A 202 -6.72 -4.84 -2.15
N VAL A 203 -5.71 -5.68 -1.97
CA VAL A 203 -5.86 -7.12 -1.75
C VAL A 203 -5.34 -7.45 -0.35
N ALA A 204 -6.19 -7.17 0.64
CA ALA A 204 -5.93 -7.42 2.04
C ALA A 204 -5.84 -8.92 2.36
N VAL A 205 -5.06 -9.25 3.39
CA VAL A 205 -4.94 -10.61 3.93
C VAL A 205 -6.27 -11.02 4.56
N GLY A 206 -6.71 -12.25 4.33
CA GLY A 206 -7.99 -12.76 4.84
C GLY A 206 -8.82 -13.48 3.76
N HIS A 207 -10.12 -13.56 3.98
CA HIS A 207 -11.04 -14.26 3.07
C HIS A 207 -11.61 -13.31 2.03
N THR A 208 -11.58 -13.72 0.75
CA THR A 208 -12.15 -12.98 -0.37
C THR A 208 -12.79 -13.91 -1.40
N THR A 209 -13.33 -13.34 -2.47
CA THR A 209 -13.86 -14.12 -3.60
C THR A 209 -13.15 -13.73 -4.89
N VAL A 210 -12.86 -14.74 -5.71
CA VAL A 210 -12.18 -14.58 -6.99
C VAL A 210 -12.96 -15.27 -8.11
N LYS A 211 -12.70 -14.85 -9.35
CA LYS A 211 -13.22 -15.48 -10.57
C LYS A 211 -12.13 -15.55 -11.64
N PHE A 212 -11.83 -16.75 -12.17
CA PHE A 212 -10.89 -16.89 -13.28
C PHE A 212 -11.44 -16.28 -14.57
N LYS A 213 -10.56 -15.67 -15.36
CA LYS A 213 -10.89 -15.15 -16.68
C LYS A 213 -11.02 -16.32 -17.65
N GLY A 214 -12.22 -16.54 -18.19
CA GLY A 214 -12.52 -17.68 -19.07
C GLY A 214 -13.46 -18.71 -18.45
N ASP A 215 -13.74 -18.57 -17.16
CA ASP A 215 -14.73 -19.40 -16.45
C ASP A 215 -16.14 -18.97 -16.91
N LYS A 216 -16.65 -19.68 -17.92
CA LYS A 216 -18.07 -19.64 -18.29
C LYS A 216 -18.81 -20.28 -17.13
N ASN A 217 -19.68 -19.52 -16.46
CA ASN A 217 -20.50 -20.02 -15.37
C ASN A 217 -21.10 -21.38 -15.79
N LYS A 218 -20.67 -22.46 -15.14
CA LYS A 218 -21.48 -23.66 -15.02
C LYS A 218 -22.47 -23.43 -13.89
#